data_AF-A0A7C2DRZ2-F1
#
_entry.id   AF-A0A7C2DRZ2-F1
#
_cell.length_a   1.000
_cell.length_b   1.000
_cell.length_c   1.000
_cell.angle_alpha   90.00
_cell.angle_beta   90.00
_cell.angle_gamma   90.00
#
_symmetry.space_group_name_H-M   'P 1'
#
loop_
_entity.id
_entity.type
_entity.pdbx_description
1 polymer ?
#
loop_
_entity_poly.entity_id
_entity_poly.type
_entity_poly.pdbx_seq_one_letter_code
_entity_poly.pdbx_strand_id
1 'polypeptide(L)'
;MTGPRDLLGMLGSSARDRAARPGRAAAMLLVCALVVTSARSQTLTPLLVHGPRTNRINVVVLSEGYTAPQLSQFLRDATNVVETLLTASPYAEYRQHFNAYAISVASAESGSDHPTTGGPFRNTYFNSAYEFYDYVITIPPNGLDPNPANGQGRVEHLINTWLPEADIVILLVNDIQPGGSSGVGGPTGVSNRRPIITALNPYWPYSDIVVHESGHFFAGLVDEYSNPYPGYTPVEAPNATQRTNRNEIPWRAWIEPSTPLPTPNDGSWADVVGLFEGAQYQATGWYRPKFDCKMRTLGMPFCEVCREQIIRAIYARVRPWDGVEPASSVISWTSAAPVRFRLDLVQPRQSPLAVEWKTNGVGVPGAAGPELELSPEALGNGTHTVEVWVRDPTPWVRTDPEGRLRATRSWQVQISIPELRLVDPEFLPDGRWRFTVLGTAGGSLVLEMSTDLRTWQSLATNAPWSGRWDYTNTPPPGSSRAFYRAVRQP
;
A
#
# COMPACT_ATOMS: atom_id res chain seq x y z
N MET A 1 45.72 64.11 23.65
CA MET A 1 45.45 65.13 24.68
C MET A 1 44.63 66.24 24.04
N THR A 2 43.54 66.61 24.71
CA THR A 2 42.88 67.94 24.69
C THR A 2 42.41 68.51 23.35
N GLY A 3 41.08 68.49 23.14
CA GLY A 3 40.38 69.51 22.34
C GLY A 3 40.36 70.87 23.06
N PRO A 4 39.81 71.91 22.42
CA PRO A 4 38.75 72.72 23.08
C PRO A 4 37.63 73.12 22.09
N ARG A 5 36.35 73.11 22.51
CA ARG A 5 35.55 74.14 23.22
C ARG A 5 35.08 75.33 22.35
N ASP A 6 33.77 75.31 22.09
CA ASP A 6 32.75 76.25 22.57
C ASP A 6 32.78 77.77 22.26
N LEU A 7 31.59 78.20 21.80
CA LEU A 7 30.75 79.32 22.27
C LEU A 7 30.84 80.72 21.61
N LEU A 8 29.63 81.20 21.28
CA LEU A 8 29.02 82.51 21.63
C LEU A 8 28.90 83.64 20.57
N GLY A 9 27.64 84.06 20.37
CA GLY A 9 27.22 85.46 20.20
C GLY A 9 26.58 85.80 18.84
N MET A 10 25.55 86.64 18.71
CA MET A 10 24.67 87.36 19.65
C MET A 10 23.65 88.18 18.81
N LEU A 11 22.48 88.47 19.40
CA LEU A 11 21.62 89.67 19.23
C LEU A 11 20.64 89.82 18.05
N GLY A 12 19.40 90.21 18.39
CA GLY A 12 18.52 91.00 17.49
C GLY A 12 17.01 90.91 17.78
N SER A 13 16.48 91.84 18.57
CA SER A 13 15.10 91.96 19.08
C SER A 13 13.98 92.15 18.04
N SER A 14 12.75 91.72 18.35
CA SER A 14 11.69 92.59 18.92
C SER A 14 10.31 91.92 18.90
N ALA A 15 9.48 92.29 19.87
CA ALA A 15 8.23 91.63 20.27
C ALA A 15 6.98 92.21 19.58
N ARG A 16 5.90 91.39 19.50
CA ARG A 16 4.53 91.84 19.83
C ARG A 16 3.54 90.68 20.04
N ASP A 17 2.96 90.73 21.25
CA ASP A 17 1.69 90.27 21.82
C ASP A 17 0.74 89.22 21.17
N ARG A 18 0.47 88.21 22.02
CA ARG A 18 -0.84 87.62 22.46
C ARG A 18 -1.97 87.40 21.44
N ALA A 19 -2.37 86.13 21.24
CA ALA A 19 -3.54 85.50 21.89
C ALA A 19 -3.95 84.11 21.29
N ALA A 20 -3.77 83.06 22.11
CA ALA A 20 -4.68 81.94 22.43
C ALA A 20 -5.38 81.01 21.37
N ARG A 21 -4.98 79.71 21.47
CA ARG A 21 -5.73 78.42 21.34
C ARG A 21 -5.91 77.74 19.95
N PRO A 22 -6.09 76.40 19.89
CA PRO A 22 -5.37 75.31 20.57
C PRO A 22 -4.79 74.28 19.55
N GLY A 23 -3.92 73.39 20.04
CA GLY A 23 -3.08 72.50 19.24
C GLY A 23 -3.79 71.53 18.28
N ARG A 24 -3.12 71.26 17.16
CA ARG A 24 -3.31 70.06 16.34
C ARG A 24 -1.97 69.34 16.27
N ALA A 25 -1.85 68.25 17.02
CA ALA A 25 -0.77 67.29 16.83
C ALA A 25 -0.89 66.71 15.42
N ALA A 26 0.13 66.90 14.60
CA ALA A 26 0.25 66.23 13.31
C ALA A 26 0.50 64.74 13.58
N ALA A 27 -0.50 63.92 13.28
CA ALA A 27 -0.33 62.47 13.23
C ALA A 27 0.60 62.15 12.04
N MET A 28 1.84 61.79 12.35
CA MET A 28 2.77 61.21 11.41
C MET A 28 2.20 59.82 11.03
N LEU A 29 1.60 59.71 9.84
CA LEU A 29 1.17 58.43 9.29
C LEU A 29 2.43 57.59 9.03
N LEU A 30 2.75 56.72 9.97
CA LEU A 30 3.66 55.61 9.76
C LEU A 30 2.96 54.65 8.80
N VAL A 31 3.27 54.73 7.50
CA VAL A 31 2.93 53.67 6.55
C VAL A 31 3.82 52.49 6.91
N CYS A 32 3.37 51.65 7.84
CA CYS A 32 3.87 50.29 7.97
C CYS A 32 3.57 49.60 6.65
N ALA A 33 4.58 49.46 5.79
CA ALA A 33 4.56 48.47 4.75
C ALA A 33 4.42 47.11 5.46
N LEU A 34 3.19 46.60 5.48
CA LEU A 34 2.93 45.18 5.73
C LEU A 34 3.67 44.42 4.63
N VAL A 35 4.89 43.98 4.93
CA VAL A 35 5.46 42.84 4.25
C VAL A 35 4.55 41.68 4.62
N VAL A 36 3.54 41.44 3.79
CA VAL A 36 2.84 40.16 3.76
C VAL A 36 3.91 39.17 3.35
N THR A 37 4.56 38.56 4.33
CA THR A 37 5.20 37.28 4.10
C THR A 37 4.04 36.37 3.69
N SER A 38 3.86 36.16 2.39
CA SER A 38 3.02 35.08 1.91
C SER A 38 3.64 33.82 2.50
N ALA A 39 3.08 33.34 3.62
CA ALA A 39 3.36 32.03 4.13
C ALA A 39 3.28 31.08 2.93
N ARG A 40 4.37 30.36 2.64
CA ARG A 40 4.37 29.33 1.60
C ARG A 40 3.38 28.26 2.04
N SER A 41 2.12 28.43 1.66
CA SER A 41 1.04 27.50 2.03
C SER A 41 1.36 26.17 1.37
N GLN A 42 1.76 25.20 2.19
CA GLN A 42 1.93 23.83 1.75
C GLN A 42 0.54 23.19 1.70
N THR A 43 0.27 22.40 0.68
CA THR A 43 -1.06 21.77 0.53
C THR A 43 -0.91 20.35 0.05
N LEU A 44 -1.50 19.42 0.82
CA LEU A 44 -1.65 18.03 0.42
C LEU A 44 -2.91 17.88 -0.43
N THR A 45 -2.77 17.36 -1.64
CA THR A 45 -3.86 17.11 -2.58
C THR A 45 -3.88 15.64 -2.97
N PRO A 46 -4.99 14.90 -2.75
CA PRO A 46 -5.15 13.56 -3.31
C PRO A 46 -5.18 13.62 -4.84
N LEU A 47 -4.38 12.77 -5.49
CA LEU A 47 -4.40 12.58 -6.95
C LEU A 47 -5.17 11.31 -7.31
N LEU A 48 -4.98 10.24 -6.52
CA LEU A 48 -5.60 8.93 -6.72
C LEU A 48 -5.76 8.24 -5.35
N VAL A 49 -6.95 7.73 -5.04
CA VAL A 49 -7.19 6.97 -3.80
C VAL A 49 -7.97 5.70 -4.13
N HIS A 50 -7.33 4.54 -3.95
CA HIS A 50 -7.89 3.22 -4.20
C HIS A 50 -8.24 2.44 -2.94
N GLY A 51 -7.82 2.92 -1.76
CA GLY A 51 -8.15 2.27 -0.50
C GLY A 51 -7.46 2.90 0.70
N PRO A 52 -7.55 2.27 1.88
CA PRO A 52 -6.96 2.79 3.10
C PRO A 52 -5.43 2.91 2.95
N ARG A 53 -4.85 4.01 3.46
CA ARG A 53 -3.39 4.24 3.41
C ARG A 53 -2.59 3.14 4.10
N THR A 54 -3.19 2.44 5.07
CA THR A 54 -2.57 1.32 5.80
C THR A 54 -2.43 0.05 4.97
N ASN A 55 -3.10 -0.04 3.82
CA ASN A 55 -3.03 -1.21 2.94
C ASN A 55 -2.89 -0.81 1.45
N ARG A 56 -2.17 0.28 1.19
CA ARG A 56 -1.79 0.73 -0.15
C ARG A 56 -0.37 1.24 -0.10
N ILE A 57 0.32 1.17 -1.22
CA ILE A 57 1.57 1.88 -1.42
C ILE A 57 1.22 3.35 -1.65
N ASN A 58 1.58 4.22 -0.72
CA ASN A 58 1.27 5.64 -0.79
C ASN A 58 2.41 6.37 -1.52
N VAL A 59 2.14 6.81 -2.75
CA VAL A 59 3.02 7.67 -3.54
C VAL A 59 2.79 9.13 -3.18
N VAL A 60 3.85 9.90 -2.98
CA VAL A 60 3.79 11.34 -2.80
C VAL A 60 4.68 12.06 -3.79
N VAL A 61 4.13 13.04 -4.50
CA VAL A 61 4.88 13.92 -5.40
C VAL A 61 5.08 15.28 -4.72
N LEU A 62 6.32 15.76 -4.65
CA LEU A 62 6.72 17.05 -4.11
C LEU A 62 7.07 17.98 -5.27
N SER A 63 6.62 19.24 -5.21
CA SER A 63 6.91 20.23 -6.25
C SER A 63 8.27 20.89 -6.03
N GLU A 64 9.17 20.80 -7.01
CA GLU A 64 10.44 21.52 -7.02
C GLU A 64 10.54 22.45 -8.23
N GLY A 65 11.01 23.68 -8.02
CA GLY A 65 11.13 24.67 -9.09
C GLY A 65 9.79 25.19 -9.64
N TYR A 66 8.67 25.01 -8.93
CA TYR A 66 7.38 25.60 -9.27
C TYR A 66 7.11 26.85 -8.43
N THR A 67 6.94 28.01 -9.06
CA THR A 67 6.52 29.24 -8.37
C THR A 67 5.05 29.18 -7.95
N ALA A 68 4.61 30.09 -7.08
CA ALA A 68 3.21 30.09 -6.59
C ALA A 68 2.15 30.10 -7.72
N PRO A 69 2.27 30.90 -8.81
CA PRO A 69 1.34 30.83 -9.94
C PRO A 69 1.39 29.50 -10.71
N GLN A 70 2.49 28.73 -10.61
CA GLN A 70 2.68 27.47 -11.33
C GLN A 70 2.17 26.24 -10.54
N LEU A 71 1.72 26.39 -9.28
CA LEU A 71 1.27 25.24 -8.48
C LEU A 71 0.05 24.51 -9.08
N SER A 72 -0.79 25.21 -9.84
CA SER A 72 -1.87 24.54 -10.59
C SER A 72 -1.35 23.69 -11.75
N GLN A 73 -0.23 24.07 -12.36
CA GLN A 73 0.47 23.27 -13.38
C GLN A 73 1.15 22.07 -12.73
N PHE A 74 1.81 22.26 -11.58
CA PHE A 74 2.39 21.15 -10.80
C PHE A 74 1.38 20.03 -10.54
N LEU A 75 0.13 20.33 -10.15
CA LEU A 75 -0.85 19.28 -9.91
C LEU A 75 -1.17 18.45 -11.17
N ARG A 76 -1.17 19.08 -12.35
CA ARG A 76 -1.32 18.37 -13.63
C ARG A 76 -0.11 17.51 -13.91
N ASP A 77 1.08 18.06 -13.73
CA ASP A 77 2.34 17.37 -13.97
C ASP A 77 2.52 16.17 -13.03
N ALA A 78 2.24 16.36 -11.74
CA ALA A 78 2.26 15.31 -10.73
C ALA A 78 1.27 14.19 -11.06
N THR A 79 0.08 14.54 -11.55
CA THR A 79 -0.89 13.54 -12.04
C THR A 79 -0.30 12.76 -13.21
N ASN A 80 0.29 13.43 -14.20
CA ASN A 80 0.88 12.78 -15.38
C ASN A 80 2.06 11.86 -15.02
N VAL A 81 2.91 12.27 -14.07
CA VAL A 81 4.03 11.45 -13.59
C VAL A 81 3.52 10.20 -12.86
N VAL A 82 2.49 10.34 -12.02
CA VAL A 82 1.82 9.20 -11.37
C VAL A 82 1.19 8.27 -12.42
N GLU A 83 0.55 8.81 -13.44
CA GLU A 83 0.00 8.01 -14.54
C GLU A 83 1.09 7.27 -15.32
N THR A 84 2.22 7.91 -15.59
CA THR A 84 3.36 7.29 -16.26
C THR A 84 3.88 6.09 -15.47
N LEU A 85 4.04 6.25 -14.15
CA LEU A 85 4.41 5.15 -13.26
C LEU A 85 3.36 4.02 -13.26
N LEU A 86 2.09 4.36 -13.02
CA LEU A 86 1.00 3.39 -12.84
C LEU A 86 0.43 2.83 -14.16
N THR A 87 1.04 3.14 -15.30
CA THR A 87 0.76 2.52 -16.60
C THR A 87 1.92 1.65 -17.10
N ALA A 88 3.10 1.74 -16.47
CA ALA A 88 4.19 0.81 -16.72
C ALA A 88 3.96 -0.54 -16.03
N SER A 89 4.21 -1.65 -16.73
CA SER A 89 4.15 -2.99 -16.13
C SER A 89 5.37 -3.24 -15.21
N PRO A 90 5.21 -3.80 -14.00
CA PRO A 90 3.99 -4.41 -13.44
C PRO A 90 3.06 -3.47 -12.66
N TYR A 91 3.41 -2.19 -12.49
CA TYR A 91 2.59 -1.26 -11.72
C TYR A 91 1.16 -1.13 -12.25
N ALA A 92 0.99 -1.22 -13.58
CA ALA A 92 -0.32 -1.19 -14.23
C ALA A 92 -1.26 -2.31 -13.76
N GLU A 93 -0.73 -3.53 -13.62
CA GLU A 93 -1.47 -4.72 -13.22
C GLU A 93 -1.83 -4.69 -11.74
N TYR A 94 -0.98 -4.05 -10.93
CA TYR A 94 -1.19 -3.86 -9.50
C TYR A 94 -1.73 -2.47 -9.16
N ARG A 95 -2.24 -1.70 -10.12
CA ARG A 95 -2.60 -0.29 -9.90
C ARG A 95 -3.52 -0.04 -8.70
N GLN A 96 -4.46 -0.95 -8.43
CA GLN A 96 -5.36 -0.86 -7.27
C GLN A 96 -4.63 -0.90 -5.91
N HIS A 97 -3.36 -1.32 -5.87
CA HIS A 97 -2.52 -1.41 -4.69
C HIS A 97 -1.87 -0.06 -4.31
N PHE A 98 -2.09 0.99 -5.09
CA PHE A 98 -1.46 2.30 -4.90
C PHE A 98 -2.47 3.39 -4.54
N ASN A 99 -2.04 4.32 -3.69
CA ASN A 99 -2.62 5.66 -3.57
C ASN A 99 -1.58 6.67 -4.05
N ALA A 100 -2.02 7.85 -4.50
CA ALA A 100 -1.13 8.94 -4.89
C ALA A 100 -1.61 10.30 -4.37
N TYR A 101 -0.67 11.10 -3.90
CA TYR A 101 -0.89 12.44 -3.36
C TYR A 101 0.18 13.40 -3.91
N ALA A 102 -0.13 14.69 -3.91
CA ALA A 102 0.80 15.76 -4.19
C ALA A 102 0.94 16.68 -2.97
N ILE A 103 2.15 17.10 -2.64
CA ILE A 103 2.42 18.19 -1.70
C ILE A 103 2.94 19.37 -2.51
N SER A 104 2.10 20.38 -2.65
CA SER A 104 2.44 21.63 -3.36
C SER A 104 3.21 22.56 -2.43
N VAL A 105 4.35 23.06 -2.90
CA VAL A 105 5.18 24.05 -2.21
C VAL A 105 5.83 25.01 -3.22
N ALA A 106 5.63 26.31 -3.01
CA ALA A 106 6.16 27.31 -3.92
C ALA A 106 7.67 27.52 -3.75
N SER A 107 8.39 27.43 -4.87
CA SER A 107 9.76 27.94 -5.06
C SER A 107 9.75 29.45 -5.33
N ALA A 108 10.88 30.13 -5.06
CA ALA A 108 11.00 31.56 -5.37
C ALA A 108 11.22 31.77 -6.88
N GLU A 109 11.94 30.87 -7.53
CA GLU A 109 12.19 30.86 -8.97
C GLU A 109 11.73 29.55 -9.62
N SER A 110 11.57 29.59 -10.95
CA SER A 110 11.23 28.43 -11.77
C SER A 110 12.49 27.76 -12.32
N GLY A 111 12.51 26.42 -12.38
CA GLY A 111 13.64 25.64 -12.92
C GLY A 111 14.49 24.98 -11.84
N SER A 112 15.74 24.66 -12.17
CA SER A 112 16.76 24.07 -11.30
C SER A 112 18.14 24.71 -11.58
N ASP A 113 19.16 24.37 -10.78
CA ASP A 113 20.54 24.79 -11.03
C ASP A 113 21.19 23.94 -12.12
N HIS A 114 21.87 24.57 -13.08
CA HIS A 114 22.69 23.93 -14.12
C HIS A 114 24.16 24.36 -14.02
N PRO A 115 24.90 23.94 -12.97
CA PRO A 115 26.28 24.36 -12.75
C PRO A 115 27.23 23.90 -13.87
N THR A 116 26.97 22.73 -14.47
CA THR A 116 27.86 22.15 -15.50
C THR A 116 27.88 22.93 -16.81
N THR A 117 26.84 23.72 -17.09
CA THR A 117 26.72 24.62 -18.25
C THR A 117 27.05 26.07 -17.91
N GLY A 118 27.42 26.37 -16.66
CA GLY A 118 27.63 27.74 -16.16
C GLY A 118 26.36 28.48 -15.76
N GLY A 119 25.25 27.78 -15.59
CA GLY A 119 23.94 28.30 -15.22
C GLY A 119 22.83 27.90 -16.21
N PRO A 120 21.56 28.20 -15.88
CA PRO A 120 21.11 29.11 -14.82
C PRO A 120 21.26 28.55 -13.40
N PHE A 121 21.29 29.45 -12.41
CA PHE A 121 21.16 29.12 -10.99
C PHE A 121 19.84 29.71 -10.47
N ARG A 122 19.03 28.92 -9.76
CA ARG A 122 17.64 29.18 -9.39
C ARG A 122 17.43 29.00 -7.89
N ASN A 123 16.84 30.00 -7.24
CA ASN A 123 16.42 29.90 -5.84
C ASN A 123 15.11 29.09 -5.71
N THR A 124 15.26 27.77 -5.55
CA THR A 124 14.15 26.83 -5.45
C THR A 124 13.92 26.33 -4.02
N TYR A 125 12.83 25.59 -3.79
CA TYR A 125 12.48 25.12 -2.45
C TYR A 125 13.37 23.99 -1.96
N PHE A 126 13.83 23.07 -2.81
CA PHE A 126 14.71 21.97 -2.40
C PHE A 126 16.15 22.14 -2.88
N ASN A 127 16.47 23.26 -3.53
CA ASN A 127 17.81 23.58 -4.04
C ASN A 127 18.36 22.47 -4.95
N SER A 128 17.50 21.95 -5.84
CA SER A 128 17.89 20.94 -6.81
C SER A 128 18.96 21.47 -7.77
N ALA A 129 19.90 20.59 -8.13
CA ALA A 129 20.96 20.91 -9.08
C ALA A 129 21.27 19.74 -9.99
N TYR A 130 21.54 20.03 -11.26
CA TYR A 130 22.08 19.09 -12.23
C TYR A 130 23.59 18.92 -12.04
N GLU A 131 24.01 17.68 -11.94
CA GLU A 131 25.39 17.22 -11.85
C GLU A 131 25.66 16.23 -13.00
N PHE A 132 26.93 15.88 -13.19
CA PHE A 132 27.41 14.86 -14.15
C PHE A 132 26.73 14.89 -15.54
N TYR A 133 27.32 15.63 -16.48
CA TYR A 133 26.80 15.79 -17.85
C TYR A 133 25.42 16.45 -17.93
N ASP A 134 25.06 17.28 -16.95
CA ASP A 134 23.78 17.98 -16.89
C ASP A 134 22.57 17.03 -16.95
N TYR A 135 22.66 15.92 -16.20
CA TYR A 135 21.66 14.84 -16.22
C TYR A 135 21.34 14.28 -14.83
N VAL A 136 22.33 14.08 -13.97
CA VAL A 136 22.08 13.54 -12.62
C VAL A 136 21.59 14.66 -11.72
N ILE A 137 20.36 14.61 -11.23
CA ILE A 137 19.82 15.67 -10.37
C ILE A 137 20.03 15.31 -8.91
N THR A 138 20.57 16.21 -8.11
CA THR A 138 20.75 16.02 -6.65
C THR A 138 20.03 17.12 -5.86
N ILE A 139 19.86 16.89 -4.56
CA ILE A 139 19.46 17.91 -3.58
C ILE A 139 20.42 17.89 -2.38
N PRO A 140 20.51 18.97 -1.59
CA PRO A 140 21.34 19.01 -0.40
C PRO A 140 20.98 17.90 0.61
N PRO A 141 21.97 17.28 1.29
CA PRO A 141 23.39 17.62 1.23
C PRO A 141 24.05 17.02 -0.01
N ASN A 142 24.76 17.84 -0.78
CA ASN A 142 25.50 17.45 -1.99
C ASN A 142 26.82 18.24 -2.09
N GLY A 143 27.53 18.12 -3.21
CA GLY A 143 28.82 18.80 -3.42
C GLY A 143 28.73 20.33 -3.50
N LEU A 144 27.54 20.88 -3.76
CA LEU A 144 27.30 22.32 -3.92
C LEU A 144 26.79 22.97 -2.62
N ASP A 145 25.97 22.24 -1.87
CA ASP A 145 25.39 22.67 -0.60
C ASP A 145 25.43 21.51 0.40
N PRO A 146 26.31 21.55 1.41
CA PRO A 146 26.44 20.48 2.39
C PRO A 146 25.35 20.50 3.47
N ASN A 147 24.44 21.48 3.47
CA ASN A 147 23.43 21.61 4.52
C ASN A 147 22.17 20.79 4.19
N PRO A 148 21.90 19.68 4.90
CA PRO A 148 20.71 18.86 4.62
C PRO A 148 19.39 19.62 4.84
N ALA A 149 19.36 20.67 5.66
CA ALA A 149 18.16 21.46 5.91
C ALA A 149 17.66 22.26 4.68
N ASN A 150 18.45 22.33 3.61
CA ASN A 150 18.09 22.99 2.36
C ASN A 150 17.47 22.05 1.32
N GLY A 151 17.63 20.73 1.46
CA GLY A 151 17.12 19.71 0.55
C GLY A 151 16.39 18.60 1.29
N GLN A 152 17.11 17.51 1.57
CA GLN A 152 16.60 16.28 2.20
C GLN A 152 15.84 16.53 3.51
N GLY A 153 16.31 17.43 4.37
CA GLY A 153 15.62 17.80 5.60
C GLY A 153 14.25 18.44 5.36
N ARG A 154 14.07 19.18 4.24
CA ARG A 154 12.76 19.72 3.84
C ARG A 154 11.84 18.62 3.32
N VAL A 155 12.38 17.65 2.57
CA VAL A 155 11.65 16.46 2.11
C VAL A 155 11.07 15.71 3.31
N GLU A 156 11.92 15.40 4.30
CA GLU A 156 11.51 14.70 5.53
C GLU A 156 10.47 15.49 6.33
N HIS A 157 10.65 16.81 6.46
CA HIS A 157 9.70 17.67 7.16
C HIS A 157 8.30 17.63 6.52
N LEU A 158 8.22 17.76 5.19
CA LEU A 158 6.93 17.73 4.48
C LEU A 158 6.24 16.37 4.62
N ILE A 159 6.96 15.29 4.40
CA ILE A 159 6.41 13.93 4.49
C ILE A 159 5.89 13.66 5.90
N ASN A 160 6.68 13.94 6.94
CA ASN A 160 6.27 13.72 8.33
C ASN A 160 5.05 14.56 8.72
N THR A 161 4.90 15.75 8.14
CA THR A 161 3.80 16.67 8.45
C THR A 161 2.51 16.26 7.76
N TRP A 162 2.58 15.83 6.50
CA TRP A 162 1.39 15.68 5.66
C TRP A 162 1.04 14.23 5.31
N LEU A 163 2.03 13.35 5.19
CA LEU A 163 1.84 11.96 4.77
C LEU A 163 2.94 11.04 5.33
N PRO A 164 2.99 10.80 6.66
CA PRO A 164 4.03 9.98 7.29
C PRO A 164 4.03 8.53 6.82
N GLU A 165 2.90 8.07 6.27
CA GLU A 165 2.66 6.76 5.66
C GLU A 165 3.26 6.62 4.24
N ALA A 166 3.92 7.65 3.69
CA ALA A 166 4.42 7.63 2.32
C ALA A 166 5.47 6.52 2.12
N ASP A 167 5.23 5.68 1.12
CA ASP A 167 6.12 4.59 0.75
C ASP A 167 7.08 5.04 -0.35
N ILE A 168 6.57 5.75 -1.37
CA ILE A 168 7.32 6.28 -2.51
C ILE A 168 7.26 7.80 -2.50
N VAL A 169 8.42 8.43 -2.55
CA VAL A 169 8.56 9.90 -2.61
C VAL A 169 9.15 10.27 -3.95
N ILE A 170 8.47 11.13 -4.70
CA ILE A 170 8.93 11.67 -5.97
C ILE A 170 9.11 13.17 -5.80
N LEU A 171 10.29 13.68 -6.09
CA LEU A 171 10.57 15.10 -6.25
C LEU A 171 10.52 15.44 -7.74
N LEU A 172 9.46 16.15 -8.15
CA LEU A 172 9.27 16.54 -9.54
C LEU A 172 9.87 17.93 -9.77
N VAL A 173 10.92 17.97 -10.57
CA VAL A 173 11.66 19.19 -10.89
C VAL A 173 11.07 19.84 -12.13
N ASN A 174 10.63 21.09 -12.01
CA ASN A 174 10.07 21.91 -13.09
C ASN A 174 11.13 22.39 -14.08
N ASP A 175 11.81 21.43 -14.71
CA ASP A 175 12.78 21.66 -15.77
C ASP A 175 12.56 20.63 -16.89
N ILE A 176 12.77 21.05 -18.14
CA ILE A 176 12.60 20.19 -19.31
C ILE A 176 13.89 19.49 -19.72
N GLN A 177 15.05 19.90 -19.20
CA GLN A 177 16.30 19.15 -19.41
C GLN A 177 16.10 17.71 -18.87
N PRO A 178 16.40 16.65 -19.65
CA PRO A 178 16.33 15.31 -19.13
C PRO A 178 17.24 15.13 -17.92
N GLY A 179 16.72 14.51 -16.87
CA GLY A 179 17.54 14.17 -15.73
C GLY A 179 16.74 13.56 -14.60
N GLY A 180 17.47 12.88 -13.74
CA GLY A 180 16.91 12.24 -12.57
C GLY A 180 17.97 11.56 -11.74
N SER A 181 17.55 11.06 -10.60
CA SER A 181 18.35 10.18 -9.77
C SER A 181 17.45 9.51 -8.75
N SER A 182 17.99 8.50 -8.09
CA SER A 182 17.36 7.90 -6.93
C SER A 182 18.41 7.36 -5.98
N GLY A 183 18.10 7.42 -4.69
CA GLY A 183 18.84 6.61 -3.72
C GLY A 183 18.45 5.13 -3.89
N VAL A 184 19.43 4.23 -3.80
CA VAL A 184 19.12 2.79 -3.75
C VAL A 184 18.37 2.51 -2.44
N GLY A 185 17.17 1.91 -2.52
CA GLY A 185 16.39 1.45 -1.35
C GLY A 185 17.01 0.24 -0.61
N GLY A 186 18.25 -0.12 -0.99
CA GLY A 186 18.96 -1.34 -0.60
C GLY A 186 18.28 -2.63 -1.10
N PRO A 187 18.98 -3.78 -1.03
CA PRO A 187 18.40 -5.10 -1.32
C PRO A 187 17.24 -5.49 -0.38
N THR A 188 17.01 -4.73 0.70
CA THR A 188 15.97 -4.97 1.72
C THR A 188 14.74 -4.07 1.58
N GLY A 189 14.69 -3.15 0.60
CA GLY A 189 13.49 -2.35 0.29
C GLY A 189 13.02 -1.44 1.43
N VAL A 190 13.93 -1.00 2.30
CA VAL A 190 13.62 -0.01 3.33
C VAL A 190 13.80 1.37 2.70
N SER A 191 12.69 2.05 2.41
CA SER A 191 12.68 3.46 2.00
C SER A 191 13.51 4.26 3.00
N ASN A 192 14.66 4.75 2.56
CA ASN A 192 15.48 5.69 3.32
C ASN A 192 14.91 7.12 3.24
N ARG A 193 13.65 7.27 2.77
CA ARG A 193 12.95 8.54 2.54
C ARG A 193 13.73 9.53 1.65
N ARG A 194 14.72 9.06 0.87
CA ARG A 194 15.32 9.86 -0.19
C ARG A 194 14.39 9.85 -1.40
N PRO A 195 14.06 11.00 -1.99
CA PRO A 195 13.14 11.03 -3.10
C PRO A 195 13.76 10.38 -4.34
N ILE A 196 12.91 9.74 -5.15
CA ILE A 196 13.13 9.66 -6.60
C ILE A 196 13.10 11.10 -7.12
N ILE A 197 14.17 11.57 -7.75
CA ILE A 197 14.23 12.89 -8.36
C ILE A 197 14.07 12.70 -9.87
N THR A 198 13.14 13.43 -10.47
CA THR A 198 12.90 13.37 -11.92
C THR A 198 12.56 14.76 -12.45
N ALA A 199 13.13 15.11 -13.60
CA ALA A 199 12.74 16.28 -14.37
C ALA A 199 11.35 16.08 -15.01
N LEU A 200 10.70 17.18 -15.38
CA LEU A 200 9.39 17.22 -16.04
C LEU A 200 9.43 16.74 -17.50
N ASN A 201 10.62 16.42 -18.05
CA ASN A 201 10.81 16.17 -19.47
C ASN A 201 9.68 15.29 -20.08
N PRO A 202 8.84 15.85 -20.97
CA PRO A 202 7.64 15.16 -21.45
C PRO A 202 7.95 14.21 -22.62
N TYR A 203 9.17 14.21 -23.14
CA TYR A 203 9.52 13.47 -24.34
C TYR A 203 9.97 12.05 -24.00
N TRP A 204 9.37 11.07 -24.68
CA TRP A 204 9.83 9.70 -24.63
C TRP A 204 11.24 9.57 -25.26
N PRO A 205 12.17 8.79 -24.66
CA PRO A 205 11.99 7.92 -23.49
C PRO A 205 12.31 8.58 -22.13
N TYR A 206 12.62 9.88 -22.08
CA TYR A 206 13.02 10.55 -20.83
C TYR A 206 11.87 10.74 -19.84
N SER A 207 10.63 10.81 -20.31
CA SER A 207 9.45 10.80 -19.45
C SER A 207 9.33 9.51 -18.60
N ASP A 208 10.04 8.44 -18.98
CA ASP A 208 10.08 7.14 -18.32
C ASP A 208 11.13 7.05 -17.20
N ILE A 209 11.95 8.10 -16.98
CA ILE A 209 13.00 8.12 -15.94
C ILE A 209 12.40 7.79 -14.57
N VAL A 210 11.26 8.38 -14.20
CA VAL A 210 10.59 8.08 -12.92
C VAL A 210 10.32 6.59 -12.71
N VAL A 211 10.03 5.86 -13.80
CA VAL A 211 9.78 4.41 -13.76
C VAL A 211 11.08 3.65 -13.55
N HIS A 212 12.16 4.00 -14.26
CA HIS A 212 13.49 3.46 -14.00
C HIS A 212 13.92 3.69 -12.54
N GLU A 213 13.84 4.94 -12.06
CA GLU A 213 14.24 5.32 -10.71
C GLU A 213 13.41 4.65 -9.61
N SER A 214 12.14 4.35 -9.90
CA SER A 214 11.28 3.56 -9.00
C SER A 214 11.79 2.12 -8.80
N GLY A 215 12.49 1.56 -9.78
CA GLY A 215 13.12 0.24 -9.66
C GLY A 215 14.18 0.23 -8.56
N HIS A 216 15.05 1.25 -8.54
CA HIS A 216 16.05 1.43 -7.50
C HIS A 216 15.45 1.65 -6.12
N PHE A 217 14.49 2.58 -6.06
CA PHE A 217 13.91 3.03 -4.81
C PHE A 217 13.03 1.96 -4.16
N PHE A 218 12.15 1.35 -4.95
CA PHE A 218 11.06 0.52 -4.43
C PHE A 218 11.41 -0.97 -4.40
N ALA A 219 12.14 -1.46 -5.40
CA ALA A 219 12.43 -2.89 -5.57
C ALA A 219 13.91 -3.26 -5.33
N GLY A 220 14.75 -2.30 -4.95
CA GLY A 220 16.17 -2.55 -4.67
C GLY A 220 16.96 -3.01 -5.90
N LEU A 221 16.48 -2.65 -7.09
CA LEU A 221 17.15 -2.95 -8.35
C LEU A 221 18.38 -2.05 -8.51
N VAL A 222 19.35 -2.48 -9.30
CA VAL A 222 20.55 -1.70 -9.66
C VAL A 222 20.63 -1.54 -11.16
N ASP A 223 21.50 -0.64 -11.61
CA ASP A 223 21.71 -0.36 -13.02
C ASP A 223 22.25 -1.59 -13.75
N GLU A 224 21.65 -1.90 -14.89
CA GLU A 224 22.04 -3.00 -15.77
C GLU A 224 22.92 -2.55 -16.94
N TYR A 225 23.15 -1.24 -17.10
CA TYR A 225 24.11 -0.72 -18.07
C TYR A 225 25.55 -0.76 -17.52
N SER A 226 26.51 -0.76 -18.44
CA SER A 226 27.93 -0.99 -18.14
C SER A 226 28.83 0.20 -18.49
N ASN A 227 28.23 1.37 -18.79
CA ASN A 227 28.98 2.59 -19.03
C ASN A 227 29.79 2.96 -17.78
N PRO A 228 31.12 3.15 -17.86
CA PRO A 228 31.93 3.38 -16.68
C PRO A 228 31.52 4.63 -15.90
N TYR A 229 31.34 4.48 -14.58
CA TYR A 229 31.17 5.57 -13.63
C TYR A 229 32.28 5.49 -12.59
N PRO A 230 33.33 6.34 -12.69
CA PRO A 230 34.47 6.30 -11.78
C PRO A 230 34.06 6.42 -10.32
N GLY A 231 34.55 5.50 -9.48
CA GLY A 231 34.25 5.47 -8.04
C GLY A 231 32.97 4.73 -7.66
N TYR A 232 32.19 4.21 -8.62
CA TYR A 232 31.07 3.32 -8.31
C TYR A 232 31.56 2.00 -7.71
N THR A 233 30.96 1.58 -6.59
CA THR A 233 31.21 0.27 -5.99
C THR A 233 30.02 -0.63 -6.24
N PRO A 234 30.15 -1.67 -7.08
CA PRO A 234 29.03 -2.54 -7.40
C PRO A 234 28.70 -3.52 -6.27
N VAL A 235 27.43 -3.93 -6.19
CA VAL A 235 26.85 -4.72 -5.09
C VAL A 235 25.97 -5.86 -5.60
N GLU A 236 25.94 -6.99 -4.89
CA GLU A 236 25.00 -8.07 -5.22
C GLU A 236 23.56 -7.57 -5.06
N ALA A 237 22.75 -7.80 -6.08
CA ALA A 237 21.40 -7.28 -6.16
C ALA A 237 20.47 -8.28 -6.86
N PRO A 238 19.15 -8.13 -6.74
CA PRO A 238 18.21 -9.05 -7.38
C PRO A 238 18.35 -9.14 -8.90
N ASN A 239 18.86 -8.10 -9.58
CA ASN A 239 19.07 -8.04 -11.02
C ASN A 239 20.55 -7.84 -11.44
N ALA A 240 21.50 -8.02 -10.53
CA ALA A 240 22.92 -8.03 -10.90
C ALA A 240 23.77 -8.87 -9.94
N THR A 241 24.72 -9.64 -10.48
CA THR A 241 25.55 -10.56 -9.68
C THR A 241 26.95 -10.75 -10.25
N GLN A 242 27.91 -11.13 -9.41
CA GLN A 242 29.21 -11.69 -9.84
C GLN A 242 29.20 -13.22 -9.94
N ARG A 243 28.13 -13.87 -9.45
CA ARG A 243 28.02 -15.32 -9.37
C ARG A 243 27.79 -15.94 -10.76
N THR A 244 28.67 -16.84 -11.15
CA THR A 244 28.58 -17.59 -12.42
C THR A 244 28.11 -19.03 -12.24
N ASN A 245 28.24 -19.58 -11.01
CA ASN A 245 27.66 -20.88 -10.68
C ASN A 245 26.13 -20.78 -10.73
N ARG A 246 25.49 -21.58 -11.59
CA ARG A 246 24.03 -21.59 -11.81
C ARG A 246 23.22 -21.63 -10.53
N ASN A 247 23.66 -22.37 -9.52
CA ASN A 247 22.93 -22.52 -8.25
C ASN A 247 23.04 -21.30 -7.33
N GLU A 248 24.01 -20.43 -7.57
CA GLU A 248 24.24 -19.19 -6.82
C GLU A 248 23.63 -17.96 -7.51
N ILE A 249 23.20 -18.07 -8.77
CA ILE A 249 22.57 -16.97 -9.50
C ILE A 249 21.23 -16.61 -8.82
N PRO A 250 20.98 -15.33 -8.48
CA PRO A 250 19.77 -14.92 -7.76
C PRO A 250 18.48 -15.27 -8.51
N TRP A 251 18.46 -15.12 -9.84
CA TRP A 251 17.32 -15.40 -10.70
C TRP A 251 17.37 -16.77 -11.40
N ARG A 252 18.10 -17.74 -10.84
CA ARG A 252 18.27 -19.08 -11.45
C ARG A 252 16.96 -19.77 -11.83
N ALA A 253 15.86 -19.52 -11.12
CA ALA A 253 14.54 -20.07 -11.41
C ALA A 253 13.95 -19.60 -12.76
N TRP A 254 14.46 -18.49 -13.31
CA TRP A 254 14.08 -17.97 -14.61
C TRP A 254 14.98 -18.47 -15.75
N ILE A 255 16.16 -19.00 -15.45
CA ILE A 255 17.12 -19.44 -16.46
C ILE A 255 16.79 -20.86 -16.88
N GLU A 256 16.34 -21.05 -18.11
CA GLU A 256 16.08 -22.38 -18.67
C GLU A 256 17.35 -23.27 -18.64
N PRO A 257 17.20 -24.60 -18.50
CA PRO A 257 18.34 -25.52 -18.42
C PRO A 257 19.29 -25.43 -19.63
N SER A 258 18.76 -25.15 -20.81
CA SER A 258 19.52 -25.04 -22.06
C SER A 258 20.21 -23.68 -22.26
N THR A 259 19.92 -22.67 -21.45
CA THR A 259 20.53 -21.35 -21.60
C THR A 259 22.01 -21.41 -21.20
N PRO A 260 22.95 -20.99 -22.08
CA PRO A 260 24.38 -20.96 -21.79
C PRO A 260 24.70 -19.94 -20.67
N LEU A 261 25.73 -20.24 -19.88
CA LEU A 261 26.21 -19.40 -18.78
C LEU A 261 27.73 -19.23 -18.87
N PRO A 262 28.25 -18.00 -19.07
CA PRO A 262 27.51 -16.77 -19.41
C PRO A 262 26.70 -16.89 -20.71
N THR A 263 25.63 -16.11 -20.81
CA THR A 263 24.80 -16.05 -22.02
C THR A 263 25.46 -15.10 -23.01
N PRO A 264 25.63 -15.49 -24.30
CA PRO A 264 26.23 -14.61 -25.30
C PRO A 264 25.52 -13.25 -25.37
N ASN A 265 26.30 -12.17 -25.37
CA ASN A 265 25.79 -10.81 -25.29
C ASN A 265 25.47 -10.25 -26.69
N ASP A 266 24.63 -10.97 -27.42
CA ASP A 266 24.17 -10.60 -28.75
C ASP A 266 22.64 -10.77 -28.87
N GLY A 267 22.05 -10.11 -29.86
CA GLY A 267 20.60 -10.03 -30.01
C GLY A 267 19.89 -11.36 -30.25
N SER A 268 20.60 -12.44 -30.62
CA SER A 268 19.98 -13.76 -30.80
C SER A 268 19.49 -14.37 -29.48
N TRP A 269 19.98 -13.86 -28.35
CA TRP A 269 19.58 -14.25 -27.00
C TRP A 269 18.66 -13.24 -26.32
N ALA A 270 18.17 -12.22 -27.04
CA ALA A 270 17.44 -11.11 -26.44
C ALA A 270 16.18 -11.53 -25.66
N ASP A 271 15.52 -12.62 -26.08
CA ASP A 271 14.25 -13.08 -25.49
C ASP A 271 14.43 -14.02 -24.30
N VAL A 272 15.63 -14.53 -24.00
CA VAL A 272 15.84 -15.45 -22.87
C VAL A 272 16.23 -14.71 -21.59
N VAL A 273 15.85 -15.25 -20.44
CA VAL A 273 16.51 -14.88 -19.18
C VAL A 273 17.79 -15.71 -19.05
N GLY A 274 18.91 -15.02 -18.82
CA GLY A 274 20.25 -15.58 -18.85
C GLY A 274 21.19 -14.90 -17.86
N LEU A 275 22.49 -14.99 -18.14
CA LEU A 275 23.56 -14.36 -17.38
C LEU A 275 24.42 -13.55 -18.34
N PHE A 276 23.96 -12.36 -18.70
CA PHE A 276 24.59 -11.49 -19.69
C PHE A 276 25.67 -10.64 -19.03
N GLU A 277 26.89 -10.66 -19.55
CA GLU A 277 27.99 -9.86 -19.00
C GLU A 277 27.77 -8.35 -19.24
N GLY A 278 28.12 -7.55 -18.24
CA GLY A 278 27.92 -6.11 -18.20
C GLY A 278 26.74 -5.71 -17.32
N ALA A 279 27.02 -5.04 -16.20
CA ALA A 279 26.03 -4.44 -15.29
C ALA A 279 26.75 -3.48 -14.32
N GLN A 280 26.01 -2.60 -13.65
CA GLN A 280 26.53 -1.74 -12.59
C GLN A 280 27.80 -0.99 -12.97
N TYR A 281 27.80 -0.38 -14.17
CA TYR A 281 28.92 0.41 -14.67
C TYR A 281 30.21 -0.41 -14.88
N GLN A 282 30.13 -1.74 -14.83
CA GLN A 282 31.22 -2.67 -15.10
C GLN A 282 30.99 -3.37 -16.43
N ALA A 283 31.95 -3.28 -17.35
CA ALA A 283 31.90 -3.97 -18.64
C ALA A 283 32.12 -5.48 -18.52
N THR A 284 32.82 -5.93 -17.47
CA THR A 284 33.21 -7.33 -17.25
C THR A 284 33.06 -7.72 -15.79
N GLY A 285 32.86 -9.01 -15.51
CA GLY A 285 32.84 -9.57 -14.15
C GLY A 285 31.58 -9.28 -13.32
N TRP A 286 30.60 -8.61 -13.91
CA TRP A 286 29.25 -8.43 -13.39
C TRP A 286 28.24 -8.80 -14.48
N TYR A 287 27.11 -9.35 -14.06
CA TYR A 287 26.13 -9.92 -14.98
C TYR A 287 24.72 -9.45 -14.65
N ARG A 288 23.89 -9.31 -15.69
CA ARG A 288 22.46 -8.94 -15.62
C ARG A 288 21.57 -10.07 -16.16
N PRO A 289 20.27 -10.09 -15.81
CA PRO A 289 19.37 -11.20 -16.15
C PRO A 289 18.91 -11.23 -17.60
N LYS A 290 18.88 -10.09 -18.29
CA LYS A 290 18.29 -9.95 -19.63
C LYS A 290 19.23 -9.17 -20.54
N PHE A 291 19.16 -9.45 -21.84
CA PHE A 291 19.91 -8.67 -22.82
C PHE A 291 19.60 -7.17 -22.69
N ASP A 292 18.31 -6.84 -22.54
CA ASP A 292 17.85 -5.48 -22.30
C ASP A 292 16.70 -5.40 -21.28
N CYS A 293 16.57 -4.25 -20.62
CA CYS A 293 15.68 -4.03 -19.48
C CYS A 293 15.51 -2.53 -19.26
N LYS A 294 14.41 -2.09 -18.62
CA LYS A 294 14.27 -0.71 -18.14
C LYS A 294 15.45 -0.24 -17.28
N MET A 295 16.04 -1.13 -16.48
CA MET A 295 17.22 -0.83 -15.66
C MET A 295 18.51 -0.67 -16.48
N ARG A 296 18.48 -0.96 -17.78
CA ARG A 296 19.59 -0.81 -18.71
C ARG A 296 19.37 0.31 -19.71
N THR A 297 18.16 0.42 -20.26
CA THR A 297 17.84 1.35 -21.34
C THR A 297 16.42 1.90 -21.12
N LEU A 298 16.30 3.22 -21.09
CA LEU A 298 15.01 3.89 -20.95
C LEU A 298 14.09 3.52 -22.11
N GLY A 299 12.79 3.42 -21.81
CA GLY A 299 11.78 3.03 -22.75
C GLY A 299 11.63 1.52 -22.98
N MET A 300 12.51 0.71 -22.41
CA MET A 300 12.31 -0.74 -22.34
C MET A 300 11.39 -1.12 -21.17
N PRO A 301 10.63 -2.22 -21.26
CA PRO A 301 9.93 -2.78 -20.11
C PRO A 301 10.92 -3.31 -19.07
N PHE A 302 10.48 -3.46 -17.82
CA PHE A 302 11.24 -4.26 -16.86
C PHE A 302 11.33 -5.71 -17.35
N CYS A 303 12.52 -6.31 -17.26
CA CYS A 303 12.68 -7.72 -17.52
C CYS A 303 11.93 -8.57 -16.48
N GLU A 304 11.79 -9.86 -16.73
CA GLU A 304 11.04 -10.79 -15.90
C GLU A 304 11.55 -10.82 -14.45
N VAL A 305 12.88 -10.72 -14.27
CA VAL A 305 13.52 -10.69 -12.96
C VAL A 305 13.20 -9.39 -12.23
N CYS A 306 13.36 -8.24 -12.87
CA CYS A 306 13.01 -6.95 -12.26
C CYS A 306 11.52 -6.86 -11.93
N ARG A 307 10.66 -7.35 -12.83
CA ARG A 307 9.21 -7.45 -12.61
C ARG A 307 8.86 -8.29 -11.40
N GLU A 308 9.47 -9.48 -11.25
CA GLU A 308 9.28 -10.34 -10.07
C GLU A 308 9.58 -9.58 -8.78
N GLN A 309 10.68 -8.84 -8.72
CA GLN A 309 11.07 -8.11 -7.52
C GLN A 309 10.15 -6.95 -7.19
N ILE A 310 9.68 -6.23 -8.21
CA ILE A 310 8.68 -5.17 -8.00
C ILE A 310 7.40 -5.76 -7.42
N ILE A 311 6.90 -6.88 -7.94
CA ILE A 311 5.70 -7.54 -7.42
C ILE A 311 5.91 -7.99 -5.97
N ARG A 312 7.06 -8.60 -5.66
CA ARG A 312 7.43 -8.99 -4.29
C ARG A 312 7.56 -7.78 -3.34
N ALA A 313 7.97 -6.62 -3.85
CA ALA A 313 8.00 -5.37 -3.09
C ALA A 313 6.59 -4.82 -2.84
N ILE A 314 5.68 -4.95 -3.81
CA ILE A 314 4.26 -4.59 -3.63
C ILE A 314 3.63 -5.41 -2.50
N TYR A 315 3.76 -6.73 -2.55
CA TYR A 315 3.23 -7.63 -1.52
C TYR A 315 3.96 -7.57 -0.18
N ALA A 316 5.13 -6.91 -0.11
CA ALA A 316 5.75 -6.58 1.18
C ALA A 316 4.99 -5.48 1.94
N ARG A 317 4.15 -4.69 1.25
CA ARG A 317 3.41 -3.56 1.82
C ARG A 317 1.90 -3.74 1.78
N VAL A 318 1.38 -4.46 0.79
CA VAL A 318 -0.06 -4.60 0.58
C VAL A 318 -0.52 -6.02 0.83
N ARG A 319 -1.50 -6.16 1.71
CA ARG A 319 -2.24 -7.41 1.97
C ARG A 319 -3.30 -7.62 0.89
N PRO A 320 -3.66 -8.88 0.58
CA PRO A 320 -4.65 -9.20 -0.44
C PRO A 320 -6.10 -8.84 -0.08
N TRP A 321 -6.36 -8.20 1.07
CA TRP A 321 -7.68 -7.72 1.47
C TRP A 321 -7.57 -6.47 2.36
N ASP A 322 -8.58 -5.60 2.28
CA ASP A 322 -8.72 -4.42 3.14
C ASP A 322 -9.47 -4.74 4.44
N GLY A 323 -10.37 -5.73 4.39
CA GLY A 323 -11.22 -6.10 5.51
C GLY A 323 -11.58 -7.59 5.50
N VAL A 324 -11.92 -8.09 6.69
CA VAL A 324 -12.43 -9.45 6.87
C VAL A 324 -13.63 -9.40 7.81
N GLU A 325 -14.64 -10.19 7.49
CA GLU A 325 -15.82 -10.39 8.32
C GLU A 325 -15.94 -11.89 8.65
N PRO A 326 -16.16 -12.26 9.92
CA PRO A 326 -16.17 -11.40 11.10
C PRO A 326 -14.79 -10.81 11.45
N ALA A 327 -14.76 -9.59 12.00
CA ALA A 327 -13.51 -8.95 12.38
C ALA A 327 -12.83 -9.62 13.61
N SER A 328 -13.63 -10.17 14.54
CA SER A 328 -13.12 -10.96 15.66
C SER A 328 -12.55 -12.29 15.18
N SER A 329 -11.43 -12.74 15.76
CA SER A 329 -10.87 -14.07 15.50
C SER A 329 -11.54 -15.18 16.32
N VAL A 330 -12.36 -14.83 17.32
CA VAL A 330 -13.14 -15.79 18.12
C VAL A 330 -14.61 -15.43 17.97
N ILE A 331 -15.43 -16.39 17.54
CA ILE A 331 -16.85 -16.22 17.25
C ILE A 331 -17.63 -17.21 18.13
N SER A 332 -18.56 -16.70 18.92
CA SER A 332 -19.53 -17.54 19.62
C SER A 332 -20.85 -17.53 18.85
N TRP A 333 -21.35 -18.70 18.50
CA TRP A 333 -22.55 -18.86 17.68
C TRP A 333 -23.58 -19.77 18.34
N THR A 334 -24.80 -19.26 18.53
CA THR A 334 -25.90 -19.98 19.20
C THR A 334 -27.13 -20.14 18.31
N SER A 335 -27.07 -19.65 17.08
CA SER A 335 -28.15 -19.71 16.08
C SER A 335 -27.94 -20.88 15.12
N ALA A 336 -29.04 -21.45 14.62
CA ALA A 336 -29.00 -22.44 13.52
C ALA A 336 -28.78 -21.78 12.14
N ALA A 337 -28.85 -20.45 12.05
CA ALA A 337 -28.59 -19.73 10.80
C ALA A 337 -27.10 -19.85 10.38
N PRO A 338 -26.80 -19.88 9.05
CA PRO A 338 -25.43 -19.93 8.55
C PRO A 338 -24.51 -18.86 9.13
N VAL A 339 -23.28 -19.25 9.49
CA VAL A 339 -22.21 -18.30 9.80
C VAL A 339 -21.61 -17.83 8.48
N ARG A 340 -21.60 -16.52 8.26
CA ARG A 340 -21.06 -15.91 7.05
C ARG A 340 -19.66 -15.36 7.30
N PHE A 341 -18.76 -15.62 6.37
CA PHE A 341 -17.43 -15.06 6.29
C PHE A 341 -17.26 -14.32 4.98
N ARG A 342 -16.59 -13.18 5.01
CA ARG A 342 -16.36 -12.35 3.82
C ARG A 342 -14.99 -11.70 3.86
N LEU A 343 -14.39 -11.58 2.68
CA LEU A 343 -13.15 -10.86 2.43
C LEU A 343 -13.42 -9.67 1.51
N ASP A 344 -12.88 -8.51 1.84
CA ASP A 344 -12.84 -7.35 0.95
C ASP A 344 -11.51 -7.37 0.19
N LEU A 345 -11.45 -8.13 -0.90
CA LEU A 345 -10.20 -8.43 -1.62
C LEU A 345 -9.64 -7.22 -2.38
N VAL A 346 -8.31 -7.05 -2.33
CA VAL A 346 -7.56 -6.10 -3.15
C VAL A 346 -7.05 -6.84 -4.39
N GLN A 347 -7.74 -6.69 -5.51
CA GLN A 347 -7.48 -7.48 -6.72
C GLN A 347 -6.41 -6.86 -7.63
N PRO A 348 -5.48 -7.66 -8.19
CA PRO A 348 -4.77 -7.27 -9.41
C PRO A 348 -5.75 -7.17 -10.59
N ARG A 349 -5.47 -6.30 -11.57
CA ARG A 349 -6.39 -6.02 -12.69
C ARG A 349 -6.63 -7.20 -13.64
N GLN A 350 -5.66 -8.10 -13.78
CA GLN A 350 -5.67 -9.14 -14.83
C GLN A 350 -5.49 -10.57 -14.30
N SER A 351 -5.10 -10.73 -13.04
CA SER A 351 -4.93 -12.04 -12.39
C SER A 351 -5.72 -12.05 -11.10
N PRO A 352 -6.88 -12.72 -11.04
CA PRO A 352 -7.67 -12.78 -9.82
C PRO A 352 -6.90 -13.54 -8.74
N LEU A 353 -7.04 -13.08 -7.50
CA LEU A 353 -6.50 -13.79 -6.35
C LEU A 353 -7.17 -15.16 -6.20
N ALA A 354 -6.39 -16.18 -5.88
CA ALA A 354 -6.89 -17.51 -5.57
C ALA A 354 -7.23 -17.59 -4.07
N VAL A 355 -8.47 -17.98 -3.77
CA VAL A 355 -8.99 -18.13 -2.40
C VAL A 355 -9.24 -19.61 -2.12
N GLU A 356 -8.78 -20.09 -0.96
CA GLU A 356 -9.00 -21.46 -0.48
C GLU A 356 -9.50 -21.41 0.96
N TRP A 357 -10.71 -21.92 1.19
CA TRP A 357 -11.30 -22.02 2.52
C TRP A 357 -11.10 -23.42 3.13
N LYS A 358 -10.88 -23.46 4.44
CA LYS A 358 -10.74 -24.70 5.22
C LYS A 358 -11.57 -24.66 6.49
N THR A 359 -12.14 -25.81 6.86
CA THR A 359 -12.75 -26.05 8.16
C THR A 359 -12.04 -27.20 8.85
N ASN A 360 -11.57 -26.99 10.08
CA ASN A 360 -10.82 -27.99 10.86
C ASN A 360 -9.65 -28.61 10.08
N GLY A 361 -8.96 -27.80 9.25
CA GLY A 361 -7.84 -28.21 8.41
C GLY A 361 -8.22 -28.87 7.07
N VAL A 362 -9.50 -29.08 6.80
CA VAL A 362 -10.00 -29.72 5.57
C VAL A 362 -10.55 -28.66 4.61
N GLY A 363 -10.16 -28.72 3.33
CA GLY A 363 -10.66 -27.80 2.30
C GLY A 363 -12.18 -27.89 2.12
N VAL A 364 -12.84 -26.74 1.99
CA VAL A 364 -14.28 -26.66 1.73
C VAL A 364 -14.53 -26.75 0.22
N PRO A 365 -15.13 -27.83 -0.30
CA PRO A 365 -15.30 -28.01 -1.74
C PRO A 365 -16.16 -26.91 -2.36
N GLY A 366 -15.72 -26.36 -3.50
CA GLY A 366 -16.45 -25.32 -4.24
C GLY A 366 -16.36 -23.91 -3.66
N ALA A 367 -15.73 -23.73 -2.48
CA ALA A 367 -15.53 -22.42 -1.86
C ALA A 367 -14.22 -21.78 -2.36
N ALA A 368 -14.29 -21.09 -3.50
CA ALA A 368 -13.15 -20.39 -4.13
C ALA A 368 -13.35 -18.86 -4.23
N GLY A 369 -14.44 -18.33 -3.67
CA GLY A 369 -14.77 -16.90 -3.68
C GLY A 369 -14.37 -16.17 -2.39
N PRO A 370 -14.58 -14.85 -2.34
CA PRO A 370 -14.31 -14.03 -1.15
C PRO A 370 -15.27 -14.31 0.00
N GLU A 371 -16.34 -15.07 -0.23
CA GLU A 371 -17.39 -15.35 0.74
C GLU A 371 -17.49 -16.85 1.00
N LEU A 372 -17.80 -17.19 2.26
CA LEU A 372 -18.11 -18.54 2.69
C LEU A 372 -19.29 -18.49 3.65
N GLU A 373 -20.30 -19.31 3.39
CA GLU A 373 -21.38 -19.57 4.35
C GLU A 373 -21.24 -21.00 4.90
N LEU A 374 -21.17 -21.12 6.22
CA LEU A 374 -21.08 -22.42 6.90
C LEU A 374 -22.35 -22.68 7.68
N SER A 375 -22.97 -23.83 7.45
CA SER A 375 -24.06 -24.33 8.29
C SER A 375 -23.50 -24.74 9.66
N PRO A 376 -23.98 -24.15 10.78
CA PRO A 376 -23.56 -24.56 12.12
C PRO A 376 -23.91 -26.02 12.42
N GLU A 377 -25.01 -26.52 11.87
CA GLU A 377 -25.43 -27.92 12.04
C GLU A 377 -24.46 -28.90 11.37
N ALA A 378 -23.88 -28.53 10.22
CA ALA A 378 -22.91 -29.36 9.51
C ALA A 378 -21.55 -29.44 10.24
N LEU A 379 -21.21 -28.41 11.02
CA LEU A 379 -20.02 -28.40 11.87
C LEU A 379 -20.25 -29.12 13.21
N GLY A 380 -21.46 -29.01 13.76
CA GLY A 380 -21.83 -29.55 15.06
C GLY A 380 -21.55 -28.59 16.21
N ASN A 381 -22.02 -28.94 17.41
CA ASN A 381 -21.68 -28.20 18.63
C ASN A 381 -20.22 -28.47 19.03
N GLY A 382 -19.51 -27.43 19.44
CA GLY A 382 -18.11 -27.52 19.82
C GLY A 382 -17.28 -26.35 19.31
N THR A 383 -15.97 -26.52 19.34
CA THR A 383 -15.01 -25.53 18.86
C THR A 383 -14.45 -25.98 17.52
N HIS A 384 -14.58 -25.13 16.51
CA HIS A 384 -14.10 -25.39 15.15
C HIS A 384 -13.13 -24.31 14.71
N THR A 385 -12.24 -24.65 13.78
CA THR A 385 -11.40 -23.67 13.09
C THR A 385 -11.94 -23.43 11.69
N VAL A 386 -12.02 -22.16 11.30
CA VAL A 386 -12.29 -21.73 9.92
C VAL A 386 -11.08 -20.94 9.48
N GLU A 387 -10.49 -21.30 8.36
CA GLU A 387 -9.30 -20.67 7.82
C GLU A 387 -9.52 -20.31 6.35
N VAL A 388 -8.95 -19.19 5.92
CA VAL A 388 -8.87 -18.82 4.51
C VAL A 388 -7.45 -18.47 4.13
N TRP A 389 -7.00 -19.03 3.00
CA TRP A 389 -5.77 -18.67 2.33
C TRP A 389 -6.12 -17.86 1.09
N VAL A 390 -5.45 -16.72 0.93
CA VAL A 390 -5.53 -15.94 -0.31
C VAL A 390 -4.13 -15.81 -0.86
N ARG A 391 -3.96 -16.12 -2.14
CA ARG A 391 -2.68 -15.96 -2.84
C ARG A 391 -2.85 -15.27 -4.18
N ASP A 392 -1.83 -14.53 -4.60
CA ASP A 392 -1.67 -14.16 -6.00
C ASP A 392 -0.96 -15.32 -6.75
N PRO A 393 -1.64 -15.99 -7.70
CA PRO A 393 -1.05 -17.08 -8.47
C PRO A 393 -0.26 -16.61 -9.69
N THR A 394 0.06 -15.31 -9.80
CA THR A 394 0.75 -14.73 -10.96
C THR A 394 1.98 -15.55 -11.37
N PRO A 395 2.13 -15.90 -12.66
CA PRO A 395 3.32 -16.60 -13.15
C PRO A 395 4.55 -15.69 -13.18
N TRP A 396 4.39 -14.40 -12.87
CA TRP A 396 5.48 -13.41 -12.85
C TRP A 396 6.33 -13.46 -11.59
N VAL A 397 5.98 -14.30 -10.62
CA VAL A 397 6.81 -14.59 -9.45
C VAL A 397 7.08 -16.10 -9.40
N ARG A 398 8.28 -16.52 -9.80
CA ARG A 398 8.75 -17.91 -9.72
C ARG A 398 9.32 -18.24 -8.34
N THR A 399 9.88 -17.25 -7.65
CA THR A 399 10.53 -17.44 -6.34
C THR A 399 9.99 -16.44 -5.32
N ASP A 400 9.25 -16.94 -4.32
CA ASP A 400 8.75 -16.16 -3.19
C ASP A 400 9.21 -16.78 -1.86
N PRO A 401 10.50 -16.62 -1.49
CA PRO A 401 11.07 -17.30 -0.33
C PRO A 401 10.51 -16.80 0.99
N GLU A 402 9.90 -15.61 0.98
CA GLU A 402 9.29 -14.97 2.14
C GLU A 402 7.79 -15.19 2.23
N GLY A 403 7.18 -15.86 1.23
CA GLY A 403 5.76 -16.16 1.19
C GLY A 403 4.86 -14.92 1.15
N ARG A 404 5.35 -13.79 0.61
CA ARG A 404 4.66 -12.50 0.61
C ARG A 404 3.40 -12.50 -0.26
N LEU A 405 3.36 -13.31 -1.32
CA LEU A 405 2.21 -13.39 -2.22
C LEU A 405 1.02 -14.15 -1.62
N ARG A 406 1.13 -14.60 -0.37
CA ARG A 406 0.08 -15.35 0.32
C ARG A 406 -0.20 -14.76 1.70
N ALA A 407 -1.48 -14.66 2.04
CA ALA A 407 -1.93 -14.32 3.38
C ALA A 407 -2.94 -15.36 3.89
N THR A 408 -3.03 -15.46 5.22
CA THR A 408 -3.94 -16.38 5.91
C THR A 408 -4.73 -15.64 6.97
N ARG A 409 -6.02 -15.96 7.09
CA ARG A 409 -6.87 -15.54 8.21
C ARG A 409 -7.53 -16.77 8.82
N SER A 410 -7.54 -16.83 10.15
CA SER A 410 -8.17 -17.92 10.90
C SER A 410 -9.15 -17.37 11.92
N TRP A 411 -10.24 -18.09 12.09
CA TRP A 411 -11.27 -17.90 13.11
C TRP A 411 -11.42 -19.17 13.94
N GLN A 412 -11.65 -18.99 15.23
CA GLN A 412 -12.14 -20.02 16.12
C GLN A 412 -13.65 -19.80 16.29
N VAL A 413 -14.45 -20.76 15.85
CA VAL A 413 -15.91 -20.70 15.92
C VAL A 413 -16.38 -21.66 17.00
N GLN A 414 -16.91 -21.12 18.09
CA GLN A 414 -17.55 -21.88 19.15
C GLN A 414 -19.05 -21.96 18.86
N ILE A 415 -19.50 -23.14 18.46
CA ILE A 415 -20.89 -23.44 18.15
C ILE A 415 -21.54 -24.06 19.38
N SER A 416 -22.61 -23.44 19.85
CA SER A 416 -23.44 -23.90 20.96
C SER A 416 -24.90 -23.67 20.61
N ILE A 417 -25.38 -24.38 19.59
CA ILE A 417 -26.79 -24.42 19.23
C ILE A 417 -27.53 -25.23 20.30
N PRO A 418 -28.58 -24.68 20.91
CA PRO A 418 -29.48 -25.45 21.75
C PRO A 418 -30.08 -26.63 20.97
N GLU A 419 -29.64 -27.85 21.28
CA GLU A 419 -30.24 -29.07 20.77
C GLU A 419 -31.70 -29.17 21.21
N LEU A 420 -32.54 -29.79 20.38
CA LEU A 420 -33.87 -30.20 20.82
C LEU A 420 -33.70 -31.28 21.91
N ARG A 421 -34.20 -31.00 23.10
CA ARG A 421 -34.12 -31.90 24.25
C ARG A 421 -35.51 -32.15 24.80
N LEU A 422 -35.84 -33.41 25.01
CA LEU A 422 -36.98 -33.80 25.83
C LEU A 422 -36.47 -33.89 27.28
N VAL A 423 -37.03 -33.09 28.16
CA VAL A 423 -36.70 -33.00 29.58
C VAL A 423 -37.95 -33.19 30.43
N ASP A 424 -37.76 -33.34 31.74
CA ASP A 424 -38.82 -33.53 32.73
C ASP A 424 -39.86 -34.62 32.37
N PRO A 425 -39.42 -35.83 31.97
CA PRO A 425 -40.33 -36.92 31.69
C PRO A 425 -41.06 -37.39 32.96
N GLU A 426 -42.39 -37.41 32.95
CA GLU A 426 -43.23 -37.76 34.10
C GLU A 426 -44.48 -38.54 33.69
N PHE A 427 -44.78 -39.63 34.41
CA PHE A 427 -46.10 -40.27 34.36
C PHE A 427 -47.04 -39.60 35.36
N LEU A 428 -48.16 -39.09 34.86
CA LEU A 428 -49.22 -38.51 35.67
C LEU A 428 -50.08 -39.60 36.33
N PRO A 429 -50.74 -39.33 37.47
CA PRO A 429 -51.57 -40.31 38.18
C PRO A 429 -52.72 -40.91 37.35
N ASP A 430 -53.14 -40.22 36.28
CA ASP A 430 -54.18 -40.66 35.34
C ASP A 430 -53.63 -41.51 34.18
N GLY A 431 -52.35 -41.89 34.22
CA GLY A 431 -51.69 -42.72 33.22
C GLY A 431 -51.18 -41.97 31.99
N ARG A 432 -51.36 -40.64 31.92
CA ARG A 432 -50.78 -39.82 30.85
C ARG A 432 -49.28 -39.60 31.07
N TRP A 433 -48.58 -39.39 29.98
CA TRP A 433 -47.14 -39.12 29.95
C TRP A 433 -46.90 -37.65 29.59
N ARG A 434 -46.11 -36.96 30.39
CA ARG A 434 -45.70 -35.56 30.17
C ARG A 434 -44.19 -35.46 29.96
N PHE A 435 -43.79 -34.53 29.12
CA PHE A 435 -42.42 -34.08 28.98
C PHE A 435 -42.39 -32.65 28.43
N THR A 436 -41.24 -31.99 28.57
CA THR A 436 -40.98 -30.67 28.01
C THR A 436 -39.99 -30.79 26.86
N VAL A 437 -40.32 -30.25 25.70
CA VAL A 437 -39.33 -30.02 24.63
C VAL A 437 -38.69 -28.66 24.84
N LEU A 438 -37.38 -28.61 24.90
CA LEU A 438 -36.59 -27.36 24.89
C LEU A 438 -35.73 -27.32 23.63
N GLY A 439 -35.50 -26.13 23.08
CA GLY A 439 -34.58 -25.92 21.95
C GLY A 439 -34.65 -24.49 21.41
N THR A 440 -33.99 -24.21 20.29
CA THR A 440 -34.02 -22.87 19.67
C THR A 440 -35.37 -22.60 19.02
N ALA A 441 -36.00 -21.45 19.31
CA ALA A 441 -37.24 -21.01 18.66
C ALA A 441 -37.07 -20.87 17.13
N GLY A 442 -38.16 -21.00 16.37
CA GLY A 442 -38.19 -20.83 14.92
C GLY A 442 -38.67 -22.05 14.14
N GLY A 443 -39.39 -21.79 13.05
CA GLY A 443 -39.95 -22.82 12.16
C GLY A 443 -41.14 -23.58 12.74
N SER A 444 -41.36 -24.78 12.21
CA SER A 444 -42.34 -25.76 12.67
C SER A 444 -41.63 -26.93 13.35
N LEU A 445 -42.14 -27.36 14.50
CA LEU A 445 -41.63 -28.51 15.24
C LEU A 445 -42.72 -29.58 15.32
N VAL A 446 -42.41 -30.81 14.89
CA VAL A 446 -43.32 -31.96 15.01
C VAL A 446 -42.83 -32.88 16.10
N LEU A 447 -43.74 -33.23 17.00
CA LEU A 447 -43.56 -34.34 17.91
C LEU A 447 -44.00 -35.62 17.23
N GLU A 448 -43.12 -36.61 17.23
CA GLU A 448 -43.38 -37.92 16.65
C GLU A 448 -43.22 -39.00 17.71
N MET A 449 -43.91 -40.12 17.49
CA MET A 449 -43.84 -41.29 18.33
C MET A 449 -43.72 -42.57 17.51
N SER A 450 -43.02 -43.54 18.07
CA SER A 450 -42.79 -44.84 17.47
C SER A 450 -42.86 -45.92 18.55
N THR A 451 -43.33 -47.10 18.18
CA THR A 451 -43.30 -48.29 19.06
C THR A 451 -42.15 -49.24 18.72
N ASP A 452 -41.50 -49.07 17.56
CA ASP A 452 -40.48 -49.96 17.01
C ASP A 452 -39.17 -49.26 16.59
N LEU A 453 -39.08 -47.94 16.76
CA LEU A 453 -38.01 -47.04 16.29
C LEU A 453 -37.84 -46.97 14.77
N ARG A 454 -38.69 -47.65 13.98
CA ARG A 454 -38.63 -47.70 12.52
C ARG A 454 -39.73 -46.86 11.91
N THR A 455 -40.95 -47.04 12.39
CA THR A 455 -42.14 -46.34 11.90
C THR A 455 -42.47 -45.22 12.87
N TRP A 456 -42.39 -43.98 12.40
CA TRP A 456 -42.68 -42.79 13.20
C TRP A 456 -44.01 -42.18 12.77
N GLN A 457 -44.85 -41.87 13.73
CA GLN A 457 -46.15 -41.23 13.53
C GLN A 457 -46.15 -39.85 14.18
N SER A 458 -46.65 -38.85 13.45
CA SER A 458 -46.82 -37.49 13.99
C SER A 458 -47.90 -37.48 15.07
N LEU A 459 -47.55 -36.95 16.24
CA LEU A 459 -48.45 -36.73 17.37
C LEU A 459 -49.06 -35.33 17.36
N ALA A 460 -48.22 -34.32 17.14
CA ALA A 460 -48.60 -32.92 17.18
C ALA A 460 -47.58 -32.06 16.44
N THR A 461 -48.02 -30.89 15.99
CA THR A 461 -47.18 -29.88 15.33
C THR A 461 -47.29 -28.57 16.12
N ASN A 462 -46.16 -27.93 16.39
CA ASN A 462 -46.07 -26.61 17.02
C ASN A 462 -45.42 -25.62 16.06
N ALA A 463 -46.22 -24.68 15.54
CA ALA A 463 -45.81 -23.66 14.59
C ALA A 463 -46.58 -22.35 14.86
N PRO A 464 -45.91 -21.20 15.05
CA PRO A 464 -44.46 -21.05 15.13
C PRO A 464 -43.89 -21.58 16.46
N TRP A 465 -42.81 -22.36 16.37
CA TRP A 465 -42.12 -22.91 17.54
C TRP A 465 -41.44 -21.81 18.38
N SER A 466 -41.72 -21.76 19.68
CA SER A 466 -41.24 -20.70 20.60
C SER A 466 -40.01 -21.06 21.43
N GLY A 467 -39.48 -22.27 21.31
CA GLY A 467 -38.30 -22.75 22.06
C GLY A 467 -38.61 -23.57 23.33
N ARG A 468 -39.88 -23.58 23.77
CA ARG A 468 -40.36 -24.48 24.84
C ARG A 468 -41.75 -25.06 24.52
N TRP A 469 -41.91 -26.38 24.64
CA TRP A 469 -43.17 -27.10 24.45
C TRP A 469 -43.42 -28.06 25.60
N ASP A 470 -44.31 -27.69 26.51
CA ASP A 470 -44.78 -28.63 27.52
C ASP A 470 -45.88 -29.50 26.86
N TYR A 471 -45.63 -30.80 26.71
CA TYR A 471 -46.53 -31.72 26.00
C TYR A 471 -46.98 -32.86 26.92
N THR A 472 -48.25 -33.24 26.82
CA THR A 472 -48.82 -34.37 27.57
C THR A 472 -49.64 -35.23 26.62
N ASN A 473 -49.36 -36.53 26.58
CA ASN A 473 -49.96 -37.51 25.69
C ASN A 473 -50.45 -38.74 26.48
N THR A 474 -51.36 -39.50 25.87
CA THR A 474 -51.69 -40.85 26.34
C THR A 474 -50.90 -41.88 25.54
N PRO A 475 -50.05 -42.73 26.18
CA PRO A 475 -49.29 -43.75 25.47
C PRO A 475 -50.19 -44.74 24.71
N PRO A 476 -49.71 -45.34 23.60
CA PRO A 476 -50.51 -46.28 22.81
C PRO A 476 -50.97 -47.49 23.65
N PRO A 477 -52.27 -47.87 23.59
CA PRO A 477 -52.78 -49.05 24.27
C PRO A 477 -52.04 -50.32 23.82
N GLY A 478 -51.62 -51.16 24.77
CA GLY A 478 -51.02 -52.47 24.49
C GLY A 478 -49.55 -52.48 24.02
N SER A 479 -48.88 -51.32 23.96
CA SER A 479 -47.45 -51.26 23.67
C SER A 479 -46.62 -51.32 24.95
N SER A 480 -45.66 -52.25 25.02
CA SER A 480 -44.73 -52.34 26.17
C SER A 480 -43.68 -51.23 26.18
N ARG A 481 -43.51 -50.51 25.06
CA ARG A 481 -42.54 -49.41 24.88
C ARG A 481 -43.10 -48.40 23.88
N ALA A 482 -42.83 -47.12 24.13
CA ALA A 482 -43.06 -46.02 23.20
C ALA A 482 -41.85 -45.09 23.22
N PHE A 483 -41.45 -44.61 22.05
CA PHE A 483 -40.32 -43.72 21.83
C PHE A 483 -40.84 -42.40 21.29
N TYR A 484 -40.27 -41.28 21.73
CA TYR A 484 -40.67 -39.94 21.34
C TYR A 484 -39.48 -39.18 20.79
N ARG A 485 -39.72 -38.34 19.77
CA ARG A 485 -38.74 -37.39 19.29
C ARG A 485 -39.41 -36.11 18.84
N ALA A 486 -38.68 -35.01 18.92
CA ALA A 486 -39.07 -33.75 18.29
C ALA A 486 -38.22 -33.55 17.04
N VAL A 487 -38.85 -33.26 15.91
CA VAL A 487 -38.18 -33.09 14.61
C VAL A 487 -38.56 -31.72 14.06
N ARG A 488 -37.56 -30.94 13.65
CA ARG A 488 -37.83 -29.72 12.88
C ARG A 488 -38.34 -30.11 11.50
N GLN A 489 -39.41 -29.49 11.04
CA GLN A 489 -39.79 -29.62 9.63
C GLN A 489 -38.94 -28.68 8.78
N PRO A 490 -38.53 -29.10 7.56
CA PRO A 490 -37.79 -28.27 6.61
C PRO A 490 -38.47 -26.94 6.29
#